data_AF-A0A9W6G200-F1
#
_entry.id   AF-A0A9W6G200-F1
#
_cell.length_a   1.000
_cell.length_b   1.000
_cell.length_c   1.000
_cell.angle_alpha   90.00
_cell.angle_beta   90.00
_cell.angle_gamma   90.00
#
_symmetry.space_group_name_H-M   'P 1'
#
loop_
_entity.id
_entity.type
_entity.pdbx_description
1 polymer ?
#
loop_
_entity_poly.entity_id
_entity_poly.type
_entity_poly.pdbx_seq_one_letter_code
_entity_poly.pdbx_strand_id
1 'polypeptide(L)'
;MLLWVNLHGGYVIGFVMTGIYFVGNLTNALWGQSDEKQQSLANAKKLAISIALCLIASLINPFGVHILLFPFNLVSNKYIMDHVMEFLSPNFHDLSIFKYLLLAMIAVFAVSREKLNLTQLLLVLLFTNMALYSVRYIPLFAIITAPILLRRVDQIMTDSDNGLLAILRERSTNIAKLDASNRGFLWPALAMMLVIFLAASGKIEFRFDEKKKPVAAVEFLKKEKIAGNMLNNDEFGDYIIYAAWPQYKVFFDGRSDMYGTERMKEYNTVVGFDTGWDDVVSKYRFTWVIFDTDSILSRILLQKKDWKLIYSDKVANIFVRDLPQYQYLIEKYKNVKPVVVNRKEDT
;
A
#
# COMPACT_ATOMS: atom_id res chain seq x y z
N MET A 1 -12.98 -5.42 15.59
CA MET A 1 -12.35 -4.14 15.95
C MET A 1 -11.16 -4.32 16.88
N LEU A 2 -11.32 -5.00 18.03
CA LEU A 2 -10.23 -5.24 19.01
C LEU A 2 -8.92 -5.76 18.39
N LEU A 3 -8.99 -6.81 17.56
CA LEU A 3 -7.79 -7.31 16.87
C LEU A 3 -7.29 -6.32 15.81
N TRP A 4 -8.21 -5.74 15.03
CA TRP A 4 -7.86 -4.90 13.89
C TRP A 4 -7.13 -3.61 14.30
N VAL A 5 -7.59 -2.90 15.34
CA VAL A 5 -6.94 -1.67 15.82
C VAL A 5 -5.51 -1.91 16.32
N ASN A 6 -5.21 -3.12 16.81
CA ASN A 6 -3.89 -3.51 17.27
C ASN A 6 -3.00 -4.08 16.15
N LEU A 7 -3.56 -4.38 14.97
CA LEU A 7 -2.83 -5.01 13.86
C LEU A 7 -2.61 -4.06 12.68
N HIS A 8 -3.53 -3.12 12.42
CA HIS A 8 -3.47 -2.32 11.20
C HIS A 8 -4.23 -0.98 11.31
N GLY A 9 -3.60 0.11 10.86
CA GLY A 9 -4.18 1.47 10.90
C GLY A 9 -5.45 1.68 10.06
N GLY A 10 -5.74 0.75 9.14
CA GLY A 10 -6.96 0.74 8.32
C GLY A 10 -8.26 0.45 9.08
N TYR A 11 -8.23 0.19 10.39
CA TYR A 11 -9.42 -0.08 11.21
C TYR A 11 -10.49 1.03 11.13
N VAL A 12 -10.08 2.26 10.82
CA VAL A 12 -10.95 3.44 10.61
C VAL A 12 -12.01 3.18 9.55
N ILE A 13 -11.68 2.39 8.52
CA ILE A 13 -12.62 2.02 7.46
C ILE A 13 -13.82 1.26 8.01
N GLY A 14 -13.65 0.47 9.08
CA GLY A 14 -14.75 -0.17 9.77
C GLY A 14 -15.77 0.82 10.35
N PHE A 15 -15.30 1.93 10.93
CA PHE A 15 -16.16 3.02 11.40
C PHE A 15 -16.83 3.76 10.25
N VAL A 16 -16.09 4.06 9.18
CA VAL A 16 -16.63 4.70 7.97
C VAL A 16 -17.76 3.87 7.37
N MET A 17 -17.54 2.56 7.18
CA MET A 17 -18.55 1.67 6.61
C MET A 17 -19.78 1.57 7.50
N THR A 18 -19.61 1.24 8.78
CA THR A 18 -20.74 1.14 9.71
C THR A 18 -21.50 2.46 9.85
N GLY A 19 -20.80 3.60 9.79
CA GLY A 19 -21.38 4.94 9.74
C GLY A 19 -22.23 5.17 8.48
N ILE A 20 -21.76 4.79 7.30
CA ILE A 20 -22.54 4.90 6.05
C ILE A 20 -23.82 4.05 6.11
N TYR A 21 -23.70 2.81 6.58
CA TYR A 21 -24.88 1.94 6.77
C TYR A 21 -25.84 2.49 7.82
N PHE A 22 -25.31 3.11 8.89
CA PHE A 22 -26.12 3.75 9.92
C PHE A 22 -26.91 4.91 9.33
N VAL A 23 -26.24 5.83 8.61
CA VAL A 23 -26.89 6.96 7.94
C VAL A 23 -27.95 6.49 6.96
N GLY A 24 -27.64 5.50 6.11
CA GLY A 24 -28.62 4.97 5.16
C GLY A 24 -29.87 4.37 5.82
N ASN A 25 -29.69 3.57 6.88
CA ASN A 25 -30.83 3.01 7.62
C ASN A 25 -31.59 4.08 8.41
N LEU A 26 -30.91 5.09 8.96
CA LEU A 26 -31.56 6.19 9.66
C LEU A 26 -32.41 7.03 8.70
N THR A 27 -31.88 7.35 7.51
CA THR A 27 -32.62 8.07 6.47
C THR A 27 -33.86 7.28 6.05
N ASN A 28 -33.75 5.96 5.83
CA ASN A 28 -34.90 5.12 5.51
C ASN A 28 -35.91 5.05 6.66
N ALA A 29 -35.46 5.05 7.92
CA ALA A 29 -36.36 5.09 9.07
C ALA A 29 -37.16 6.39 9.16
N LEU A 30 -36.58 7.52 8.76
CA LEU A 30 -37.21 8.84 8.81
C LEU A 30 -38.11 9.09 7.60
N TRP A 31 -37.59 8.84 6.39
CA TRP A 31 -38.21 9.24 5.12
C TRP A 31 -38.62 8.08 4.20
N GLY A 32 -38.39 6.82 4.60
CA GLY A 32 -38.76 5.65 3.81
C GLY A 32 -40.27 5.34 3.82
N GLN A 33 -40.66 4.27 3.12
CA GLN A 33 -42.04 3.78 3.12
C GLN A 33 -42.39 3.13 4.48
N SER A 34 -43.67 3.17 4.88
CA SER A 34 -44.16 2.75 6.20
C SER A 34 -43.63 1.39 6.64
N ASP A 35 -43.61 0.44 5.72
CA ASP A 35 -43.32 -0.97 6.00
C ASP A 35 -41.82 -1.22 6.26
N GLU A 36 -40.96 -0.34 5.74
CA GLU A 36 -39.50 -0.43 5.90
C GLU A 36 -38.98 0.38 7.10
N LYS A 37 -39.77 1.32 7.64
CA LYS A 37 -39.31 2.23 8.70
C LYS A 37 -38.92 1.50 9.97
N GLN A 38 -39.75 0.56 10.43
CA GLN A 38 -39.51 -0.15 11.68
C GLN A 38 -38.25 -1.01 11.61
N GLN A 39 -38.05 -1.72 10.49
CA GLN A 39 -36.87 -2.54 10.26
C GLN A 39 -35.60 -1.69 10.14
N SER A 40 -35.69 -0.57 9.41
CA SER A 40 -34.57 0.36 9.23
C SER A 40 -34.16 1.00 10.56
N LEU A 41 -35.12 1.37 11.41
CA LEU A 41 -34.85 1.89 12.75
C LEU A 41 -34.18 0.84 13.65
N ALA A 42 -34.64 -0.41 13.60
CA ALA A 42 -34.03 -1.51 14.34
C ALA A 42 -32.57 -1.75 13.90
N ASN A 43 -32.32 -1.72 12.59
CA ASN A 43 -30.96 -1.83 12.04
C ASN A 43 -30.08 -0.63 12.44
N ALA A 44 -30.58 0.59 12.37
CA ALA A 44 -29.86 1.78 12.79
C ALA A 44 -29.47 1.72 14.27
N LYS A 45 -30.38 1.25 15.15
CA LYS A 45 -30.07 1.02 16.57
C LYS A 45 -28.97 -0.03 16.76
N LYS A 46 -29.05 -1.16 16.07
CA LYS A 46 -28.01 -2.21 16.12
C LYS A 46 -26.64 -1.67 15.66
N LEU A 47 -26.62 -0.86 14.61
CA LEU A 47 -25.41 -0.24 14.10
C LEU A 47 -24.84 0.79 15.09
N ALA A 48 -25.68 1.63 15.70
CA ALA A 48 -25.25 2.57 16.73
C ALA A 48 -24.61 1.87 17.93
N ILE A 49 -25.23 0.79 18.43
CA ILE A 49 -24.66 -0.04 19.49
C ILE A 49 -23.34 -0.66 19.04
N SER A 50 -23.28 -1.18 17.81
CA SER A 50 -22.05 -1.78 17.26
C SER A 50 -20.91 -0.77 17.14
N ILE A 51 -21.20 0.46 16.71
CA ILE A 51 -20.23 1.56 16.65
C ILE A 51 -19.72 1.91 18.05
N ALA A 52 -20.60 2.03 19.03
CA ALA A 52 -20.22 2.31 20.42
C ALA A 52 -19.33 1.20 21.01
N LEU A 53 -19.70 -0.07 20.80
CA LEU A 53 -18.88 -1.21 21.22
C LEU A 53 -17.54 -1.26 20.48
N CYS A 54 -17.51 -0.94 19.19
CA CYS A 54 -16.26 -0.84 18.42
C CYS A 54 -15.38 0.29 18.93
N LEU A 55 -15.95 1.44 19.32
CA LEU A 55 -15.21 2.56 19.89
C LEU A 55 -14.57 2.17 21.22
N ILE A 56 -15.32 1.55 22.13
CA ILE A 56 -14.80 1.04 23.40
C ILE A 56 -13.71 -0.01 23.16
N ALA A 57 -13.94 -0.97 22.26
CA ALA A 57 -12.95 -1.98 21.90
C ALA A 57 -11.69 -1.38 21.29
N SER A 58 -11.80 -0.23 20.60
CA SER A 58 -10.66 0.46 20.01
C SER A 58 -9.75 1.09 21.06
N LEU A 59 -10.25 1.36 22.27
CA LEU A 59 -9.43 1.89 23.38
C LEU A 59 -8.56 0.81 24.04
N ILE A 60 -8.82 -0.46 23.76
CA ILE A 60 -8.04 -1.60 24.28
C ILE A 60 -6.83 -1.81 23.36
N ASN A 61 -5.86 -0.91 23.45
CA ASN A 61 -4.60 -0.95 22.73
C ASN A 61 -3.51 -0.15 23.50
N PRO A 62 -2.21 -0.38 23.24
CA PRO A 62 -1.13 0.33 23.96
C PRO A 62 -1.14 1.86 23.82
N PHE A 63 -1.72 2.41 22.75
CA PHE A 63 -1.82 3.84 22.49
C PHE A 63 -3.13 4.47 23.03
N GLY A 64 -4.05 3.68 23.58
CA GLY A 64 -5.30 4.17 24.17
C GLY A 64 -6.10 5.05 23.22
N VAL A 65 -6.43 6.27 23.65
CA VAL A 65 -7.19 7.26 22.85
C VAL A 65 -6.38 7.82 21.68
N HIS A 66 -5.05 7.87 21.78
CA HIS A 66 -4.20 8.46 20.73
C HIS A 66 -4.28 7.71 19.41
N ILE A 67 -4.60 6.40 19.43
CA ILE A 67 -4.81 5.64 18.19
C ILE A 67 -5.96 6.23 17.38
N LEU A 68 -7.04 6.68 18.04
CA LEU A 68 -8.21 7.24 17.38
C LEU A 68 -7.92 8.57 16.68
N LEU A 69 -6.93 9.31 17.18
CA LEU A 69 -6.52 10.61 16.63
C LEU A 69 -5.45 10.47 15.54
N PHE A 70 -4.69 9.37 15.54
CA PHE A 70 -3.58 9.14 14.62
C PHE A 70 -3.94 9.34 13.13
N PRO A 71 -5.06 8.80 12.59
CA PRO A 71 -5.42 9.00 11.18
C PRO A 71 -5.59 10.49 10.81
N PHE A 72 -6.14 11.29 11.72
CA PHE A 72 -6.33 12.72 11.51
C PHE A 72 -5.02 13.49 11.58
N ASN A 73 -4.13 13.11 12.51
CA ASN A 73 -2.78 13.67 12.60
C ASN A 73 -1.93 13.33 11.37
N LEU A 74 -2.10 12.13 10.82
CA LEU A 74 -1.39 11.71 9.60
C LEU A 74 -1.87 12.51 8.39
N VAL A 75 -3.19 12.55 8.16
CA VAL A 75 -3.78 13.26 6.99
C VAL A 75 -3.57 14.77 7.08
N SER A 76 -3.51 15.35 8.27
CA SER A 76 -3.19 16.79 8.43
C SER A 76 -1.71 17.13 8.17
N ASN A 77 -0.83 16.13 8.13
CA ASN A 77 0.58 16.34 7.83
C ASN A 77 0.83 16.39 6.32
N LYS A 78 0.62 17.58 5.75
CA LYS A 78 0.73 17.83 4.31
C LYS A 78 2.06 17.35 3.70
N TYR A 79 3.18 17.54 4.41
CA TYR A 79 4.48 17.15 3.86
C TYR A 79 4.58 15.63 3.65
N ILE A 80 4.10 14.82 4.61
CA ILE A 80 4.08 13.36 4.46
C ILE A 80 3.12 12.96 3.33
N MET A 81 1.93 13.56 3.29
CA MET A 81 0.93 13.26 2.25
C MET A 81 1.42 13.57 0.83
N ASP A 82 2.26 14.59 0.67
CA ASP A 82 2.77 15.03 -0.64
C ASP A 82 4.03 14.27 -1.10
N HIS A 83 4.71 13.52 -0.22
CA HIS A 83 6.00 12.89 -0.52
C HIS A 83 6.02 11.36 -0.39
N VAL A 84 4.98 10.73 0.17
CA VAL A 84 4.86 9.27 0.17
C VAL A 84 4.03 8.82 -1.03
N MET A 85 4.63 8.01 -1.89
CA MET A 85 4.03 7.57 -3.16
C MET A 85 2.65 6.93 -3.01
N GLU A 86 2.40 6.21 -1.92
CA GLU A 86 1.11 5.56 -1.67
C GLU A 86 -0.03 6.56 -1.40
N PHE A 87 0.29 7.76 -0.91
CA PHE A 87 -0.69 8.80 -0.59
C PHE A 87 -1.03 9.70 -1.77
N LEU A 88 -0.24 9.66 -2.84
CA LEU A 88 -0.49 10.44 -4.04
C LEU A 88 -1.66 9.91 -4.86
N SER A 89 -2.28 10.80 -5.65
CA SER A 89 -3.30 10.43 -6.63
C SER A 89 -2.74 9.45 -7.67
N PRO A 90 -3.58 8.54 -8.20
CA PRO A 90 -3.17 7.64 -9.27
C PRO A 90 -2.75 8.41 -10.53
N ASN A 91 -1.67 7.97 -11.18
CA ASN A 91 -1.28 8.51 -12.48
C ASN A 91 -2.13 7.89 -13.61
N PHE A 92 -2.96 8.70 -14.26
CA PHE A 92 -3.84 8.25 -15.36
C PHE A 92 -3.15 8.20 -16.74
N HIS A 93 -1.90 8.67 -16.83
CA HIS A 93 -1.06 8.50 -18.03
C HIS A 93 -0.46 7.09 -18.11
N ASP A 94 -0.28 6.42 -16.97
CA ASP A 94 0.20 5.04 -16.93
C ASP A 94 -0.94 4.03 -17.13
N LEU A 95 -0.59 2.80 -17.51
CA LEU A 95 -1.53 1.68 -17.57
C LEU A 95 -1.97 1.29 -16.15
N SER A 96 -2.99 1.96 -15.65
CA SER A 96 -3.55 1.71 -14.32
C SER A 96 -4.84 0.90 -14.41
N ILE A 97 -4.90 -0.26 -13.74
CA ILE A 97 -6.12 -1.06 -13.61
C ILE A 97 -7.27 -0.21 -13.06
N PHE A 98 -6.97 0.72 -12.14
CA PHE A 98 -7.96 1.63 -11.56
C PHE A 98 -8.64 2.51 -12.61
N LYS A 99 -7.91 3.02 -13.61
CA LYS A 99 -8.49 3.81 -14.71
C LYS A 99 -9.57 3.02 -15.45
N TYR A 100 -9.30 1.77 -15.77
CA TYR A 100 -10.25 0.92 -16.47
C TYR A 100 -11.44 0.51 -15.59
N LEU A 101 -11.20 0.22 -14.30
CA LEU A 101 -12.27 -0.04 -13.34
C LEU A 101 -13.19 1.18 -13.17
N LEU A 102 -12.62 2.39 -13.12
CA LEU A 102 -13.38 3.63 -13.03
C LEU A 102 -14.24 3.86 -14.27
N LEU A 103 -13.68 3.67 -15.47
CA LEU A 103 -14.43 3.78 -16.73
C LEU A 103 -15.53 2.71 -16.84
N ALA A 104 -15.24 1.47 -16.44
CA ALA A 104 -16.23 0.39 -16.39
C ALA A 104 -17.37 0.72 -15.41
N MET A 105 -17.05 1.25 -14.23
CA MET A 105 -18.03 1.71 -13.24
C MET A 105 -18.95 2.79 -13.83
N ILE A 106 -18.37 3.80 -14.50
CA ILE A 106 -19.13 4.88 -15.15
C ILE A 106 -20.05 4.30 -16.24
N ALA A 107 -19.55 3.40 -17.09
CA ALA A 107 -20.33 2.77 -18.14
C ALA A 107 -21.51 1.95 -17.59
N VAL A 108 -21.27 1.16 -16.53
CA VAL A 108 -22.31 0.37 -15.87
C VAL A 108 -23.40 1.27 -15.29
N PHE A 109 -23.04 2.36 -14.61
CA PHE A 109 -24.04 3.29 -14.06
C PHE A 109 -24.76 4.11 -15.13
N ALA A 110 -24.12 4.42 -16.26
CA ALA A 110 -24.76 5.11 -17.38
C ALA A 110 -25.82 4.26 -18.08
N VAL A 111 -25.64 2.93 -18.12
CA VAL A 111 -26.58 1.98 -18.74
C VAL A 111 -27.63 1.48 -17.74
N SER A 112 -27.29 1.40 -16.46
CA SER A 112 -28.20 0.95 -15.40
C SER A 112 -29.42 1.86 -15.28
N ARG A 113 -30.62 1.27 -15.35
CA ARG A 113 -31.89 1.99 -15.18
C ARG A 113 -32.30 2.15 -13.71
N GLU A 114 -31.75 1.34 -12.84
CA GLU A 114 -32.06 1.40 -11.42
C GLU A 114 -31.23 2.46 -10.68
N LYS A 115 -31.90 3.14 -9.75
CA LYS A 115 -31.26 4.14 -8.87
C LYS A 115 -30.49 3.46 -7.75
N LEU A 116 -29.37 4.07 -7.36
CA LEU A 116 -28.66 3.72 -6.13
C LEU A 116 -29.48 4.16 -4.92
N ASN A 117 -29.56 3.31 -3.89
CA ASN A 117 -30.03 3.78 -2.60
C ASN A 117 -28.95 4.67 -1.94
N LEU A 118 -29.33 5.43 -0.90
CA LEU A 118 -28.40 6.37 -0.26
C LEU A 118 -27.12 5.68 0.25
N THR A 119 -27.23 4.50 0.85
CA THR A 119 -26.07 3.73 1.33
C THR A 119 -25.09 3.41 0.19
N GLN A 120 -25.60 2.86 -0.92
CA GLN A 120 -24.81 2.53 -2.10
C GLN A 120 -24.18 3.77 -2.72
N LEU A 121 -24.95 4.87 -2.81
CA LEU A 121 -24.45 6.13 -3.33
C LEU A 121 -23.30 6.67 -2.48
N LEU A 122 -23.44 6.68 -1.15
CA LEU A 122 -22.39 7.12 -0.24
C LEU A 122 -21.14 6.23 -0.32
N LEU A 123 -21.32 4.90 -0.40
CA LEU A 123 -20.20 3.97 -0.58
C LEU A 123 -19.46 4.23 -1.91
N VAL A 124 -20.19 4.33 -3.02
CA VAL A 124 -19.59 4.58 -4.34
C VAL A 124 -18.87 5.92 -4.34
N LEU A 125 -19.53 7.01 -3.92
CA LEU A 125 -18.95 8.35 -3.95
C LEU A 125 -17.72 8.45 -3.05
N LEU A 126 -17.81 7.98 -1.81
CA LEU A 126 -16.70 8.09 -0.86
C LEU A 126 -15.49 7.28 -1.31
N PHE A 127 -15.67 6.00 -1.63
CA PHE A 127 -14.54 5.15 -1.98
C PHE A 127 -13.97 5.48 -3.36
N THR A 128 -14.78 6.00 -4.29
CA THR A 128 -14.26 6.58 -5.53
C THR A 128 -13.42 7.81 -5.23
N ASN A 129 -13.91 8.74 -4.42
CA ASN A 129 -13.14 9.92 -4.03
C ASN A 129 -11.83 9.55 -3.34
N MET A 130 -11.85 8.60 -2.39
CA MET A 130 -10.65 8.12 -1.71
C MET A 130 -9.64 7.49 -2.69
N ALA A 131 -10.09 6.67 -3.64
CA ALA A 131 -9.20 6.06 -4.63
C ALA A 131 -8.67 7.05 -5.67
N LEU A 132 -9.43 8.11 -5.99
CA LEU A 132 -8.95 9.24 -6.79
C LEU A 132 -7.91 10.07 -6.04
N TYR A 133 -8.07 10.18 -4.71
CA TYR A 133 -7.17 10.95 -3.87
C TYR A 133 -5.85 10.23 -3.59
N SER A 134 -5.88 8.91 -3.33
CA SER A 134 -4.70 8.13 -2.98
C SER A 134 -4.74 6.71 -3.56
N VAL A 135 -3.61 6.28 -4.15
CA VAL A 135 -3.40 4.91 -4.67
C VAL A 135 -3.69 3.85 -3.62
N ARG A 136 -3.37 4.12 -2.35
CA ARG A 136 -3.60 3.22 -1.21
C ARG A 136 -5.06 2.78 -1.05
N TYR A 137 -6.03 3.57 -1.53
CA TYR A 137 -7.45 3.26 -1.40
C TYR A 137 -8.07 2.56 -2.61
N ILE A 138 -7.31 2.34 -3.70
CA ILE A 138 -7.78 1.61 -4.88
C ILE A 138 -8.31 0.20 -4.53
N PRO A 139 -7.62 -0.62 -3.69
CA PRO A 139 -8.13 -1.95 -3.35
C PRO A 139 -9.46 -1.89 -2.60
N LEU A 140 -9.64 -0.92 -1.70
CA LEU A 140 -10.90 -0.74 -0.96
C LEU A 140 -12.04 -0.31 -1.89
N PHE A 141 -11.76 0.61 -2.81
CA PHE A 141 -12.69 0.96 -3.87
C PHE A 141 -13.15 -0.27 -4.65
N ALA A 142 -12.21 -1.10 -5.10
CA ALA A 142 -12.53 -2.30 -5.88
C ALA A 142 -13.43 -3.26 -5.09
N ILE A 143 -13.06 -3.57 -3.84
CA ILE A 143 -13.81 -4.51 -2.99
C ILE A 143 -15.23 -4.00 -2.69
N ILE A 144 -15.39 -2.70 -2.43
CA ILE A 144 -16.67 -2.13 -2.00
C ILE A 144 -17.61 -1.85 -3.17
N THR A 145 -17.07 -1.38 -4.29
CA THR A 145 -17.89 -1.07 -5.48
C THR A 145 -18.21 -2.32 -6.30
N ALA A 146 -17.37 -3.36 -6.28
CA ALA A 146 -17.60 -4.60 -7.02
C ALA A 146 -19.00 -5.21 -6.81
N PRO A 147 -19.48 -5.49 -5.58
CA PRO A 147 -20.81 -6.09 -5.39
C PRO A 147 -21.95 -5.17 -5.86
N ILE A 148 -21.77 -3.84 -5.75
CA ILE A 148 -22.75 -2.85 -6.23
C ILE A 148 -22.83 -2.90 -7.75
N LEU A 149 -21.66 -2.90 -8.41
CA LEU A 149 -21.56 -2.94 -9.87
C LEU A 149 -22.02 -4.26 -10.45
N LEU A 150 -21.63 -5.39 -9.86
CA LEU A 150 -22.05 -6.72 -10.31
C LEU A 150 -23.57 -6.88 -10.26
N ARG A 151 -24.23 -6.33 -9.25
CA ARG A 151 -25.71 -6.31 -9.20
C ARG A 151 -26.32 -5.51 -10.35
N ARG A 152 -25.69 -4.40 -10.77
CA ARG A 152 -26.15 -3.62 -11.93
C ARG A 152 -25.90 -4.37 -13.23
N VAL A 153 -24.76 -5.04 -13.36
CA VAL A 153 -24.45 -5.88 -14.52
C VAL A 153 -25.47 -7.02 -14.66
N ASP A 154 -25.81 -7.70 -13.57
CA ASP A 154 -26.81 -8.79 -13.57
C ASP A 154 -28.21 -8.30 -14.02
N GLN A 155 -28.59 -7.09 -13.61
CA GLN A 155 -29.82 -6.43 -14.07
C GLN A 155 -29.78 -6.10 -15.56
N ILE A 156 -28.69 -5.48 -16.03
CA ILE A 156 -28.48 -5.17 -17.46
C ILE A 156 -28.52 -6.45 -18.31
N MET A 157 -27.94 -7.55 -17.81
CA MET A 157 -27.98 -8.86 -18.46
C MET A 157 -29.38 -9.49 -18.47
N THR A 158 -30.20 -9.20 -17.46
CA THR A 158 -31.58 -9.71 -17.34
C THR A 158 -32.55 -8.95 -18.24
N ASP A 159 -32.36 -7.64 -18.39
CA ASP A 159 -33.22 -6.74 -19.16
C ASP A 159 -32.91 -6.75 -20.68
N SER A 160 -31.88 -7.48 -21.12
CA SER A 160 -31.42 -7.49 -22.51
C SER A 160 -31.76 -8.79 -23.24
N ASP A 161 -32.30 -8.66 -24.45
CA ASP A 161 -32.56 -9.78 -25.37
C ASP A 161 -31.33 -10.22 -26.18
N ASN A 162 -30.13 -9.74 -25.83
CA ASN A 162 -28.89 -10.06 -26.55
C ASN A 162 -28.42 -11.50 -26.25
N GLY A 163 -28.29 -12.32 -27.29
CA GLY A 163 -27.85 -13.72 -27.17
C GLY A 163 -26.49 -13.92 -26.49
N LEU A 164 -25.54 -12.98 -26.61
CA LEU A 164 -24.25 -13.05 -25.90
C LEU A 164 -24.41 -12.88 -24.39
N LEU A 165 -25.28 -11.96 -23.97
CA LEU A 165 -25.58 -11.74 -22.55
C LEU A 165 -26.37 -12.91 -21.96
N ALA A 166 -27.23 -13.56 -22.76
CA ALA A 166 -27.92 -14.78 -22.36
C ALA A 166 -26.96 -15.93 -22.04
N ILE A 167 -25.91 -16.14 -22.86
CA ILE A 167 -24.88 -17.15 -22.59
C ILE A 167 -24.12 -16.86 -21.30
N LEU A 168 -23.72 -15.59 -21.08
CA LEU A 168 -23.03 -15.18 -19.85
C LEU A 168 -23.93 -15.37 -18.62
N ARG A 169 -25.22 -15.08 -18.75
CA ARG A 169 -26.22 -15.26 -17.70
C ARG A 169 -26.39 -16.73 -17.35
N GLU A 170 -26.53 -17.60 -18.35
CA GLU A 170 -26.63 -19.04 -18.13
C GLU A 170 -25.42 -19.58 -17.37
N ARG A 171 -24.21 -19.20 -17.78
CA ARG A 171 -22.97 -19.56 -17.06
C ARG A 171 -22.96 -19.05 -15.62
N SER A 172 -23.33 -17.78 -15.41
CA SER A 172 -23.42 -17.19 -14.07
C SER A 172 -24.39 -17.97 -13.18
N THR A 173 -25.59 -18.30 -13.69
CA THR A 173 -26.58 -19.08 -12.94
C THR A 173 -26.11 -20.51 -12.65
N ASN A 174 -25.38 -21.14 -13.56
CA ASN A 174 -24.82 -22.47 -13.35
C ASN A 174 -23.73 -22.45 -12.29
N ILE A 175 -22.85 -21.44 -12.30
CA ILE A 175 -21.86 -21.22 -11.24
C ILE A 175 -22.53 -20.99 -9.89
N ALA A 176 -23.57 -20.14 -9.84
CA ALA A 176 -24.31 -19.87 -8.61
C ALA A 176 -25.03 -21.11 -8.06
N LYS A 177 -25.60 -21.96 -8.93
CA LYS A 177 -26.20 -23.25 -8.54
C LYS A 177 -25.16 -24.21 -7.96
N LEU A 178 -24.01 -24.33 -8.62
CA LEU A 178 -22.90 -25.15 -8.12
C LEU A 178 -22.43 -24.67 -6.75
N ASP A 179 -22.27 -23.36 -6.56
CA ASP A 179 -21.86 -22.79 -5.28
C ASP A 179 -22.91 -23.01 -4.18
N ALA A 180 -24.19 -22.77 -4.49
CA ALA A 180 -25.31 -23.01 -3.57
C ALA A 180 -25.41 -24.48 -3.15
N SER A 181 -25.25 -25.42 -4.08
CA SER A 181 -25.26 -26.86 -3.79
C SER A 181 -24.12 -27.28 -2.85
N ASN A 182 -23.02 -26.52 -2.84
CA ASN A 182 -21.86 -26.72 -1.96
C ASN A 182 -21.83 -25.74 -0.77
N ARG A 183 -22.95 -25.09 -0.45
CA ARG A 183 -23.11 -24.13 0.66
C ARG A 183 -22.07 -22.98 0.64
N GLY A 184 -21.56 -22.59 -0.53
CA GLY A 184 -20.56 -21.53 -0.68
C GLY A 184 -19.11 -21.94 -0.40
N PHE A 185 -18.84 -23.22 -0.10
CA PHE A 185 -17.49 -23.67 0.27
C PHE A 185 -16.62 -24.07 -0.92
N LEU A 186 -17.20 -24.31 -2.09
CA LEU A 186 -16.48 -24.86 -3.24
C LEU A 186 -15.33 -23.94 -3.67
N TRP A 187 -15.62 -22.67 -3.96
CA TRP A 187 -14.60 -21.73 -4.45
C TRP A 187 -13.55 -21.38 -3.40
N PRO A 188 -13.89 -21.10 -2.12
CA PRO A 188 -12.88 -20.92 -1.07
C PRO A 188 -12.00 -22.15 -0.87
N ALA A 189 -12.57 -23.36 -0.90
CA ALA A 189 -11.80 -24.59 -0.76
C ALA A 189 -10.87 -24.81 -1.96
N LEU A 190 -11.34 -24.61 -3.19
CA LEU A 190 -10.53 -24.69 -4.40
C LEU A 190 -9.39 -23.65 -4.40
N ALA A 191 -9.68 -22.42 -4.00
CA ALA A 191 -8.66 -21.38 -3.86
C ALA A 191 -7.61 -21.76 -2.81
N MET A 192 -8.04 -22.28 -1.65
CA MET A 192 -7.13 -22.74 -0.60
C MET A 192 -6.28 -23.93 -1.07
N MET A 193 -6.89 -24.92 -1.71
CA MET A 193 -6.18 -26.08 -2.27
C MET A 193 -5.18 -25.66 -3.35
N LEU A 194 -5.53 -24.69 -4.20
CA LEU A 194 -4.61 -24.12 -5.18
C LEU A 194 -3.43 -23.44 -4.50
N VAL A 195 -3.66 -22.61 -3.48
CA VAL A 195 -2.58 -21.95 -2.73
C VAL A 195 -1.67 -22.97 -2.05
N ILE A 196 -2.24 -23.99 -1.39
CA ILE A 196 -1.48 -25.09 -0.77
C ILE A 196 -0.66 -25.83 -1.82
N PHE A 197 -1.26 -26.17 -2.97
CA PHE A 197 -0.57 -26.85 -4.07
C PHE A 197 0.57 -26.01 -4.64
N LEU A 198 0.35 -24.71 -4.85
CA LEU A 198 1.37 -23.79 -5.36
C LEU A 198 2.51 -23.60 -4.35
N ALA A 199 2.21 -23.55 -3.05
CA ALA A 199 3.21 -23.52 -1.99
C ALA A 199 4.00 -24.84 -1.91
N ALA A 200 3.31 -25.98 -1.90
CA ALA A 200 3.93 -27.31 -1.83
C ALA A 200 4.77 -27.65 -3.08
N SER A 201 4.42 -27.10 -4.24
CA SER A 201 5.19 -27.24 -5.49
C SER A 201 6.37 -26.27 -5.60
N GLY A 202 6.62 -25.43 -4.57
CA GLY A 202 7.69 -24.43 -4.59
C GLY A 202 7.46 -23.28 -5.59
N LYS A 203 6.24 -23.14 -6.13
CA LYS A 203 5.89 -21.99 -7.00
C LYS A 203 5.62 -20.72 -6.20
N ILE A 204 5.19 -20.89 -4.94
CA ILE A 204 5.11 -19.81 -3.96
C ILE A 204 6.19 -20.07 -2.94
N GLU A 205 7.30 -19.35 -3.05
CA GLU A 205 8.35 -19.33 -2.03
C GLU A 205 8.40 -17.96 -1.34
N PHE A 206 8.69 -17.97 -0.04
CA PHE A 206 8.97 -16.74 0.70
C PHE A 206 10.40 -16.30 0.42
N ARG A 207 10.58 -15.50 -0.63
CA ARG A 207 11.85 -14.84 -0.95
C ARG A 207 11.61 -13.38 -1.31
N PHE A 208 12.58 -12.54 -0.99
CA PHE A 208 12.61 -11.18 -1.50
C PHE A 208 13.07 -11.20 -2.95
N ASP A 209 12.42 -10.39 -3.79
CA ASP A 209 12.81 -10.21 -5.19
C ASP A 209 14.19 -9.54 -5.24
N GLU A 210 15.22 -10.31 -5.61
CA GLU A 210 16.60 -9.85 -5.72
C GLU A 210 16.79 -8.75 -6.77
N LYS A 211 15.81 -8.53 -7.66
CA LYS A 211 15.81 -7.41 -8.61
C LYS A 211 15.31 -6.10 -8.01
N LYS A 212 14.68 -6.13 -6.83
CA LYS A 212 14.08 -4.95 -6.18
C LYS A 212 14.67 -4.67 -4.81
N LYS A 213 15.08 -5.70 -4.08
CA LYS A 213 15.62 -5.57 -2.72
C LYS A 213 17.12 -5.87 -2.69
N PRO A 214 17.89 -5.21 -1.81
CA PRO A 214 19.36 -5.24 -1.83
C PRO A 214 19.91 -6.51 -1.17
N VAL A 215 19.44 -7.69 -1.61
CA VAL A 215 19.78 -9.00 -1.01
C VAL A 215 21.28 -9.24 -1.05
N ALA A 216 21.90 -9.18 -2.23
CA ALA A 216 23.33 -9.39 -2.41
C ALA A 216 24.19 -8.31 -1.74
N ALA A 217 23.75 -7.04 -1.79
CA ALA A 217 24.43 -5.94 -1.12
C ALA A 217 24.44 -6.11 0.40
N VAL A 218 23.36 -6.60 1.02
CA VAL A 218 23.31 -6.86 2.46
C VAL A 218 24.18 -8.08 2.84
N GLU A 219 24.27 -9.11 2.01
CA GLU A 219 25.22 -10.21 2.24
C GLU A 219 26.68 -9.72 2.17
N PHE A 220 26.99 -8.78 1.28
CA PHE A 220 28.26 -8.09 1.26
C PHE A 220 28.51 -7.30 2.57
N LEU A 221 27.50 -6.58 3.09
CA LEU A 221 27.61 -5.88 4.38
C LEU A 221 27.89 -6.84 5.53
N LYS A 222 27.18 -7.96 5.63
CA LYS A 222 27.40 -8.97 6.69
C LYS A 222 28.82 -9.55 6.66
N LYS A 223 29.37 -9.75 5.46
CA LYS A 223 30.73 -10.26 5.26
C LYS A 223 31.80 -9.25 5.67
N GLU A 224 31.71 -8.02 5.14
CA GLU A 224 32.76 -7.00 5.32
C GLU A 224 32.61 -6.23 6.64
N LYS A 225 31.43 -6.27 7.28
CA LYS A 225 31.14 -5.65 8.58
C LYS A 225 31.53 -4.17 8.64
N ILE A 226 31.12 -3.42 7.62
CA ILE A 226 31.35 -1.97 7.52
C ILE A 226 30.78 -1.28 8.78
N ALA A 227 31.60 -0.53 9.49
CA ALA A 227 31.20 0.22 10.69
C ALA A 227 30.77 1.65 10.34
N GLY A 228 30.35 2.44 11.35
CA GLY A 228 30.03 3.86 11.18
C GLY A 228 28.60 4.15 10.73
N ASN A 229 28.25 5.44 10.66
CA ASN A 229 26.89 5.88 10.36
C ASN A 229 26.60 5.75 8.87
N MET A 230 25.51 5.05 8.57
CA MET A 230 25.00 4.76 7.23
C MET A 230 23.91 5.75 6.84
N LEU A 231 23.95 6.21 5.59
CA LEU A 231 22.76 6.69 4.89
C LEU A 231 22.26 5.58 3.97
N ASN A 232 20.97 5.23 4.06
CA ASN A 232 20.36 4.20 3.25
C ASN A 232 19.17 4.72 2.46
N ASN A 233 18.85 4.07 1.34
CA ASN A 233 17.53 4.19 0.71
C ASN A 233 16.44 3.71 1.69
N ASP A 234 15.29 4.39 1.71
CA ASP A 234 14.15 4.17 2.59
C ASP A 234 13.54 2.78 2.40
N GLU A 235 13.31 2.35 1.16
CA GLU A 235 12.84 0.99 0.87
C GLU A 235 13.87 -0.11 1.19
N PHE A 236 15.16 0.23 1.17
CA PHE A 236 16.22 -0.70 1.59
C PHE A 236 16.29 -0.80 3.11
N GLY A 237 15.88 0.25 3.81
CA GLY A 237 15.87 0.31 5.28
C GLY A 237 15.10 -0.85 5.90
N ASP A 238 13.90 -1.13 5.38
CA ASP A 238 13.06 -2.23 5.87
C ASP A 238 13.77 -3.59 5.74
N TYR A 239 14.41 -3.84 4.61
CA TYR A 239 15.13 -5.10 4.37
C TYR A 239 16.41 -5.20 5.21
N ILE A 240 17.14 -4.10 5.38
CA ILE A 240 18.34 -4.06 6.24
C ILE A 240 17.95 -4.35 7.70
N ILE A 241 16.84 -3.79 8.19
CA ILE A 241 16.32 -4.11 9.52
C ILE A 241 16.02 -5.61 9.62
N TYR A 242 15.27 -6.16 8.66
CA TYR A 242 14.92 -7.58 8.65
C TYR A 242 16.16 -8.49 8.65
N ALA A 243 17.13 -8.22 7.78
CA ALA A 243 18.22 -9.15 7.48
C ALA A 243 19.47 -8.93 8.34
N ALA A 244 19.67 -7.75 8.91
CA ALA A 244 20.95 -7.36 9.52
C ALA A 244 20.84 -6.53 10.81
N TRP A 245 19.64 -6.39 11.39
CA TRP A 245 19.50 -5.89 12.75
C TRP A 245 20.05 -6.89 13.78
N PRO A 246 20.73 -6.46 14.86
CA PRO A 246 20.98 -5.08 15.30
C PRO A 246 22.29 -4.46 14.79
N GLN A 247 23.04 -5.18 13.94
CA GLN A 247 24.38 -4.75 13.50
C GLN A 247 24.33 -3.43 12.73
N TYR A 248 23.32 -3.26 11.88
CA TYR A 248 23.11 -2.04 11.09
C TYR A 248 21.87 -1.29 11.53
N LYS A 249 22.05 -0.03 11.90
CA LYS A 249 20.95 0.90 12.21
C LYS A 249 20.69 1.77 10.98
N VAL A 250 19.45 1.76 10.51
CA VAL A 250 19.01 2.54 9.34
C VAL A 250 18.75 3.98 9.74
N PHE A 251 19.00 4.91 8.82
CA PHE A 251 18.68 6.32 8.99
C PHE A 251 17.19 6.59 8.75
N PHE A 252 16.61 5.95 7.73
CA PHE A 252 15.21 6.10 7.34
C PHE A 252 14.67 4.76 6.80
N ASP A 253 13.37 4.51 6.93
CA ASP A 253 12.68 3.36 6.32
C ASP A 253 11.24 3.71 5.89
N GLY A 254 10.50 2.73 5.37
CA GLY A 254 9.14 2.95 4.85
C GLY A 254 8.13 3.50 5.86
N ARG A 255 8.42 3.47 7.17
CA ARG A 255 7.55 3.99 8.24
C ARG A 255 7.75 5.50 8.45
N SER A 256 7.62 6.26 7.37
CA SER A 256 7.90 7.72 7.33
C SER A 256 7.19 8.52 8.42
N ASP A 257 5.99 8.11 8.81
CA ASP A 257 5.17 8.70 9.87
C ASP A 257 5.80 8.59 11.27
N MET A 258 6.66 7.59 11.51
CA MET A 258 7.33 7.37 12.79
C MET A 258 8.57 8.25 12.99
N TYR A 259 9.16 8.76 11.90
CA TYR A 259 10.34 9.62 11.94
C TYR A 259 10.01 11.11 12.07
N GLY A 260 8.78 11.49 11.71
CA GLY A 260 8.30 12.87 11.71
C GLY A 260 8.79 13.70 10.51
N THR A 261 8.10 14.80 10.27
CA THR A 261 8.31 15.67 9.10
C THR A 261 9.73 16.19 8.97
N GLU A 262 10.35 16.60 10.07
CA GLU A 262 11.69 17.20 10.02
C GLU A 262 12.76 16.18 9.59
N ARG A 263 12.65 14.91 10.04
CA ARG A 263 13.56 13.86 9.55
C ARG A 263 13.33 13.57 8.08
N MET A 264 12.06 13.51 7.65
CA MET A 264 11.74 13.26 6.24
C MET A 264 12.27 14.38 5.33
N LYS A 265 12.18 15.64 5.76
CA LYS A 265 12.79 16.77 5.05
C LYS A 265 14.30 16.62 4.95
N GLU A 266 14.98 16.34 6.05
CA GLU A 266 16.44 16.12 6.07
C GLU A 266 16.85 14.97 5.13
N TYR A 267 16.09 13.87 5.16
CA TYR A 267 16.30 12.74 4.25
C TYR A 267 16.14 13.16 2.78
N ASN A 268 15.04 13.82 2.44
CA ASN A 268 14.77 14.29 1.09
C ASN A 268 15.82 15.30 0.61
N THR A 269 16.28 16.22 1.47
CA THR A 269 17.37 17.17 1.16
C THR A 269 18.64 16.43 0.75
N VAL A 270 19.02 15.36 1.45
CA VAL A 270 20.21 14.58 1.10
C VAL A 270 20.01 13.76 -0.17
N VAL A 271 18.88 13.07 -0.31
CA VAL A 271 18.58 12.23 -1.47
C VAL A 271 18.44 13.05 -2.76
N GLY A 272 17.81 14.22 -2.67
CA GLY A 272 17.65 15.17 -3.76
C GLY A 272 18.89 15.97 -4.10
N PHE A 273 19.93 15.93 -3.25
CA PHE A 273 21.09 16.82 -3.31
C PHE A 273 20.69 18.31 -3.30
N ASP A 274 19.64 18.65 -2.54
CA ASP A 274 19.15 20.02 -2.39
C ASP A 274 20.16 20.89 -1.61
N THR A 275 20.02 22.21 -1.70
CA THR A 275 20.84 23.15 -0.90
C THR A 275 20.81 22.77 0.59
N GLY A 276 22.00 22.60 1.20
CA GLY A 276 22.15 22.17 2.60
C GLY A 276 22.26 20.66 2.82
N TRP A 277 22.33 19.85 1.75
CA TRP A 277 22.56 18.40 1.87
C TRP A 277 23.83 18.04 2.64
N ASP A 278 24.89 18.82 2.47
CA ASP A 278 26.19 18.64 3.11
C ASP A 278 26.16 18.94 4.61
N ASP A 279 25.33 19.90 5.03
CA ASP A 279 25.05 20.18 6.43
C ASP A 279 24.37 18.98 7.10
N VAL A 280 23.38 18.36 6.43
CA VAL A 280 22.70 17.16 6.95
C VAL A 280 23.66 15.97 7.03
N VAL A 281 24.47 15.76 5.99
CA VAL A 281 25.50 14.70 5.96
C VAL A 281 26.50 14.89 7.10
N SER A 282 26.91 16.13 7.37
CA SER A 282 27.83 16.48 8.46
C SER A 282 27.18 16.33 9.84
N LYS A 283 25.93 16.76 9.99
CA LYS A 283 25.12 16.65 11.21
C LYS A 283 25.03 15.20 11.69
N TYR A 284 24.68 14.28 10.79
CA TYR A 284 24.56 12.85 11.10
C TYR A 284 25.87 12.07 10.94
N ARG A 285 26.93 12.74 10.48
CA ARG A 285 28.26 12.17 10.26
C ARG A 285 28.20 10.90 9.42
N PHE A 286 27.46 10.92 8.31
CA PHE A 286 27.41 9.76 7.43
C PHE A 286 28.81 9.47 6.88
N THR A 287 29.21 8.21 6.98
CA THR A 287 30.55 7.75 6.61
C THR A 287 30.50 6.74 5.47
N TRP A 288 29.34 6.17 5.19
CA TRP A 288 29.08 5.30 4.07
C TRP A 288 27.60 5.34 3.67
N VAL A 289 27.30 4.97 2.42
CA VAL A 289 25.97 5.08 1.81
C VAL A 289 25.63 3.76 1.13
N ILE A 290 24.38 3.30 1.25
CA ILE A 290 23.79 2.24 0.43
C ILE A 290 22.52 2.76 -0.26
N PHE A 291 22.51 2.78 -1.59
CA PHE A 291 21.41 3.40 -2.33
C PHE A 291 21.23 2.77 -3.70
N ASP A 292 20.09 3.02 -4.36
CA ASP A 292 19.82 2.47 -5.67
C ASP A 292 20.92 2.82 -6.67
N THR A 293 21.30 1.84 -7.49
CA THR A 293 22.38 1.99 -8.46
C THR A 293 22.17 3.18 -9.40
N ASP A 294 20.91 3.40 -9.80
CA ASP A 294 20.52 4.40 -10.80
C ASP A 294 20.07 5.76 -10.22
N SER A 295 20.07 5.91 -8.88
CA SER A 295 19.60 7.13 -8.22
C SER A 295 20.44 8.37 -8.56
N ILE A 296 19.82 9.56 -8.40
CA ILE A 296 20.54 10.85 -8.47
C ILE A 296 21.69 10.85 -7.45
N LEU A 297 21.43 10.32 -6.25
CA LEU A 297 22.41 10.24 -5.18
C LEU A 297 23.66 9.45 -5.61
N SER A 298 23.47 8.22 -6.09
CA SER A 298 24.56 7.36 -6.60
C SER A 298 25.35 8.04 -7.72
N ARG A 299 24.68 8.68 -8.69
CA ARG A 299 25.33 9.34 -9.83
C ARG A 299 26.25 10.48 -9.40
N ILE A 300 25.83 11.27 -8.42
CA ILE A 300 26.64 12.38 -7.91
C ILE A 300 27.79 11.85 -7.06
N LEU A 301 27.58 10.83 -6.21
CA LEU A 301 28.66 10.23 -5.41
C LEU A 301 29.76 9.61 -6.27
N LEU A 302 29.43 9.06 -7.44
CA LEU A 302 30.44 8.59 -8.41
C LEU A 302 31.37 9.71 -8.94
N GLN A 303 30.92 10.97 -8.93
CA GLN A 303 31.70 12.13 -9.38
C GLN A 303 32.50 12.79 -8.23
N LYS A 304 32.22 12.41 -6.98
CA LYS A 304 32.81 13.00 -5.78
C LYS A 304 34.08 12.26 -5.39
N LYS A 305 35.21 12.97 -5.30
CA LYS A 305 36.51 12.35 -4.99
C LYS A 305 36.60 11.79 -3.58
N ASP A 306 35.86 12.37 -2.65
CA ASP A 306 35.79 12.01 -1.23
C ASP A 306 34.89 10.79 -0.96
N TRP A 307 34.25 10.22 -1.99
CA TRP A 307 33.45 9.01 -1.90
C TRP A 307 34.00 7.94 -2.86
N LYS A 308 34.13 6.72 -2.38
CA LYS A 308 34.64 5.58 -3.15
C LYS A 308 33.58 4.49 -3.23
N LEU A 309 33.30 4.03 -4.45
CA LEU A 309 32.44 2.89 -4.70
C LEU A 309 33.17 1.60 -4.31
N ILE A 310 32.54 0.77 -3.48
CA ILE A 310 33.10 -0.53 -3.05
C ILE A 310 32.21 -1.72 -3.39
N TYR A 311 30.97 -1.47 -3.80
CA TYR A 311 30.03 -2.47 -4.27
C TYR A 311 29.08 -1.86 -5.29
N SER A 312 28.74 -2.61 -6.34
CA SER A 312 27.73 -2.22 -7.33
C SER A 312 27.09 -3.47 -7.94
N ASP A 313 25.76 -3.53 -7.93
CA ASP A 313 24.97 -4.47 -8.72
C ASP A 313 23.82 -3.74 -9.43
N LYS A 314 22.84 -4.47 -9.98
CA LYS A 314 21.70 -3.86 -10.68
C LYS A 314 20.73 -3.12 -9.75
N VAL A 315 20.78 -3.37 -8.44
CA VAL A 315 19.87 -2.84 -7.43
C VAL A 315 20.54 -1.76 -6.59
N ALA A 316 21.71 -2.03 -6.04
CA ALA A 316 22.35 -1.18 -5.05
C ALA A 316 23.83 -0.89 -5.36
N ASN A 317 24.22 0.34 -5.00
CA ASN A 317 25.61 0.75 -4.83
C ASN A 317 25.92 0.93 -3.35
N ILE A 318 27.15 0.61 -2.95
CA ILE A 318 27.68 0.97 -1.63
C ILE A 318 28.91 1.87 -1.82
N PHE A 319 28.86 3.04 -1.19
CA PHE A 319 29.94 4.01 -1.17
C PHE A 319 30.48 4.15 0.25
N VAL A 320 31.78 4.32 0.39
CA VAL A 320 32.43 4.72 1.64
C VAL A 320 33.12 6.05 1.45
N ARG A 321 33.14 6.89 2.49
CA ARG A 321 33.91 8.12 2.47
C ARG A 321 35.41 7.81 2.51
N ASP A 322 36.24 8.61 1.87
CA ASP A 322 37.70 8.43 1.85
C ASP A 322 38.30 8.77 3.23
N LEU A 323 38.20 7.83 4.16
CA LEU A 323 38.61 7.94 5.56
C LEU A 323 39.62 6.83 5.91
N PRO A 324 40.52 7.05 6.88
CA PRO A 324 41.50 6.03 7.29
C PRO A 324 40.89 4.66 7.61
N GLN A 325 39.73 4.64 8.25
CA GLN A 325 39.04 3.41 8.65
C GLN A 325 38.53 2.56 7.47
N TYR A 326 38.41 3.13 6.26
CA TYR A 326 37.92 2.41 5.08
C TYR A 326 38.98 2.17 4.01
N GLN A 327 40.23 2.59 4.23
CA GLN A 327 41.30 2.39 3.24
C GLN A 327 41.47 0.92 2.85
N TYR A 328 41.29 0.00 3.80
CA TYR A 328 41.33 -1.44 3.50
C TYR A 328 40.23 -1.88 2.51
N LEU A 329 39.01 -1.33 2.62
CA LEU A 329 37.92 -1.61 1.69
C LEU A 329 38.18 -0.93 0.34
N ILE A 330 38.63 0.32 0.36
CA ILE A 330 38.92 1.10 -0.85
C ILE A 330 39.99 0.38 -1.69
N GLU A 331 41.08 -0.08 -1.08
CA GLU A 331 42.11 -0.83 -1.79
C GLU A 331 41.63 -2.21 -2.27
N LYS A 332 40.88 -2.93 -1.42
CA LYS A 332 40.33 -4.25 -1.76
C LYS A 332 39.36 -4.19 -2.93
N TYR A 333 38.58 -3.11 -3.06
CA TYR A 333 37.52 -2.94 -4.04
C TYR A 333 37.78 -1.82 -5.07
N LYS A 334 39.02 -1.36 -5.23
CA LYS A 334 39.38 -0.25 -6.14
C LYS A 334 39.00 -0.43 -7.61
N ASN A 335 38.79 -1.67 -8.03
CA ASN A 335 38.43 -2.03 -9.41
C ASN A 335 36.91 -2.16 -9.62
N VAL A 336 36.09 -1.96 -8.58
CA VAL A 336 34.63 -1.98 -8.71
C VAL A 336 34.20 -0.83 -9.61
N LYS A 337 33.41 -1.15 -10.61
CA LYS A 337 32.84 -0.19 -11.56
C LYS A 337 31.32 -0.12 -11.36
N PRO A 338 30.70 1.04 -11.59
CA PRO A 338 29.25 1.14 -11.52
C PRO A 338 28.60 0.27 -12.60
N VAL A 339 27.62 -0.53 -12.20
CA VAL A 339 26.76 -1.27 -13.12
C VAL A 339 25.79 -0.31 -13.79
N VAL A 340 25.66 -0.40 -15.12
CA VAL A 340 24.71 0.40 -15.89
C VAL A 340 23.41 -0.39 -16.04
N VAL A 341 22.30 0.16 -15.56
CA VAL A 341 20.98 -0.46 -15.69
C VAL A 341 20.30 0.10 -16.95
N ASN A 342 20.10 -0.75 -17.96
CA ASN A 342 19.36 -0.38 -19.16
C ASN A 342 17.86 -0.54 -18.91
N ARG A 343 17.14 0.58 -18.68
CA ARG A 343 15.68 0.60 -18.44
C ARG A 343 14.80 -0.01 -19.54
N LYS A 344 15.34 -0.33 -20.72
CA LYS A 344 14.57 -0.85 -21.86
C LYS A 344 14.31 -2.36 -21.83
N GLU A 345 14.97 -3.12 -20.97
CA GLU A 345 14.87 -4.61 -20.98
C GLU A 345 13.89 -5.17 -19.93
N ASP A 346 13.37 -4.35 -19.01
CA ASP A 346 12.56 -4.79 -17.86
C ASP A 346 11.11 -4.24 -17.83
N THR A 347 10.59 -3.69 -18.95
CA THR A 347 9.17 -3.31 -19.09
C THR A 347 8.37 -4.29 -19.92
#